data_AF-A0A9W8P2Y3-F1
#
_entry.id   AF-A0A9W8P2Y3-F1
#
_cell.length_a   1.000
_cell.length_b   1.000
_cell.length_c   1.000
_cell.angle_alpha   90.00
_cell.angle_beta   90.00
_cell.angle_gamma   90.00
#
_symmetry.space_group_name_H-M   'P 1'
#
loop_
_entity.id
_entity.type
_entity.pdbx_description
1 polymer ?
#
loop_
_entity_poly.entity_id
_entity_poly.type
_entity_poly.pdbx_seq_one_letter_code
_entity_poly.pdbx_strand_id
1 'polypeptide(L)'
;QFSQPRLFRGGYKVGTIDLSQVDWLYETLRQVPIHKYDESWDCQSWVLDALLYLRELTEGVVTENIGRAHIQAQMNDEYNRWQYGGQTIEEQLFPSQA
;
A
#
# COMPACT_ATOMS: atom_id res chain seq x y z
N GLN A 1 -17.26 2.52 -22.91
CA GLN A 1 -15.99 3.28 -22.78
C GLN A 1 -15.18 2.56 -21.73
N PHE A 2 -14.05 1.95 -22.07
CA PHE A 2 -13.19 1.31 -21.08
C PHE A 2 -12.47 2.42 -20.31
N SER A 3 -12.96 2.70 -19.10
CA SER A 3 -12.42 3.67 -18.18
C SER A 3 -10.94 3.40 -17.95
N GLN A 4 -10.16 4.47 -17.85
CA GLN A 4 -8.70 4.53 -17.61
C GLN A 4 -8.12 3.32 -16.83
N PRO A 5 -6.93 2.81 -17.19
CA PRO A 5 -6.27 1.77 -16.41
C PRO A 5 -6.09 2.22 -14.95
N ARG A 6 -6.38 1.32 -14.01
CA ARG A 6 -6.37 1.58 -12.55
C ARG A 6 -5.06 2.27 -12.13
N LEU A 7 -5.19 3.29 -11.28
CA LEU A 7 -4.15 4.26 -10.92
C LEU A 7 -3.00 3.71 -10.04
N PHE A 8 -3.00 2.42 -9.70
CA PHE A 8 -2.03 1.81 -8.78
C PHE A 8 -1.60 0.44 -9.32
N ARG A 9 -0.69 0.47 -10.30
CA ARG A 9 0.01 -0.73 -10.79
C ARG A 9 1.44 -0.66 -10.28
N GLY A 10 1.95 -1.76 -9.74
CA GLY A 10 3.27 -1.82 -9.09
C GLY A 10 3.15 -2.08 -7.59
N GLY A 11 4.26 -1.92 -6.88
CA GLY A 11 4.41 -2.19 -5.46
C GLY A 11 5.08 -1.04 -4.72
N TYR A 12 4.74 -0.87 -3.45
CA TYR A 12 5.36 0.12 -2.57
C TYR A 12 5.41 -0.44 -1.15
N LYS A 13 6.59 -0.45 -0.54
CA LYS A 13 6.77 -0.85 0.84
C LYS A 13 6.35 0.30 1.74
N VAL A 14 5.25 0.11 2.44
CA VAL A 14 4.63 1.12 3.31
C VAL A 14 5.09 1.05 4.76
N GLY A 15 5.80 0.01 5.16
CA GLY A 15 6.14 -0.19 6.57
C GLY A 15 6.82 -1.52 6.86
N THR A 16 7.08 -1.79 8.14
CA THR A 16 7.54 -3.09 8.65
C THR A 16 7.00 -3.24 10.06
N ILE A 17 6.57 -4.46 10.39
CA ILE A 17 6.12 -4.82 11.73
C ILE A 17 6.87 -6.06 12.19
N ASP A 18 6.98 -6.24 13.50
CA ASP A 18 7.43 -7.49 14.08
C ASP A 18 6.36 -8.58 13.97
N LEU A 19 6.79 -9.85 13.93
CA LEU A 19 5.87 -10.98 13.83
C LEU A 19 4.86 -11.04 14.99
N SER A 20 5.27 -10.59 16.19
CA SER A 20 4.39 -10.51 17.36
C SER A 20 3.28 -9.47 17.22
N GLN A 21 3.37 -8.57 16.24
CA GLN A 21 2.38 -7.51 16.01
C GLN A 21 1.34 -7.89 14.95
N VAL A 22 1.37 -9.11 14.40
CA VAL A 22 0.41 -9.54 13.37
C VAL A 22 -1.04 -9.51 13.87
N ASP A 23 -1.29 -10.02 15.08
CA ASP A 23 -2.63 -10.01 15.68
C ASP A 23 -3.11 -8.57 15.96
N TRP A 24 -2.20 -7.72 16.45
CA TRP A 24 -2.47 -6.30 16.62
C TRP A 24 -2.84 -5.62 15.29
N LEU A 25 -2.09 -5.90 14.22
CA LEU A 25 -2.36 -5.33 12.91
C LEU A 25 -3.74 -5.77 12.42
N TYR A 26 -4.08 -7.06 12.57
CA TYR A 26 -5.37 -7.60 12.18
C TYR A 26 -6.53 -6.91 12.91
N GLU A 27 -6.47 -6.83 14.25
CA GLU A 27 -7.51 -6.17 15.04
C GLU A 27 -7.62 -4.66 14.75
N THR A 28 -6.49 -4.02 14.46
CA THR A 28 -6.45 -2.60 14.07
C THR A 28 -7.13 -2.38 12.74
N LEU A 29 -6.80 -3.18 11.72
CA LEU A 29 -7.37 -3.06 10.37
C LEU A 29 -8.88 -3.34 10.35
N ARG A 30 -9.40 -4.16 11.27
CA ARG A 30 -10.85 -4.40 11.41
C ARG A 30 -11.64 -3.16 11.83
N GLN A 31 -10.97 -2.15 12.43
CA GLN A 31 -11.62 -0.90 12.81
C GLN A 31 -11.79 0.07 11.63
N VAL A 32 -11.09 -0.17 10.52
CA VAL A 32 -11.16 0.70 9.33
C VAL A 32 -12.53 0.55 8.67
N PRO A 33 -13.34 1.64 8.58
CA PRO A 33 -14.70 1.56 8.07
C PRO A 33 -14.77 1.04 6.63
N ILE A 34 -15.82 0.28 6.33
CA ILE A 34 -16.19 -0.11 4.96
C ILE A 34 -17.39 0.74 4.55
N HIS A 35 -17.18 1.64 3.60
CA HIS A 35 -18.21 2.53 3.09
C HIS A 35 -19.05 1.83 2.02
N LYS A 36 -20.19 1.26 2.44
CA LYS A 36 -21.11 0.58 1.53
C LYS A 36 -21.93 1.61 0.76
N TYR A 37 -22.23 1.28 -0.50
CA TYR A 37 -23.07 2.08 -1.41
C TYR A 37 -22.47 3.43 -1.85
N ASP A 38 -21.18 3.66 -1.61
CA ASP A 38 -20.44 4.77 -2.18
C ASP A 38 -19.69 4.30 -3.44
N GLU A 39 -20.11 4.80 -4.61
CA GLU A 39 -19.50 4.43 -5.91
C GLU A 39 -18.08 4.99 -6.07
N SER A 40 -17.70 5.99 -5.28
CA SER A 40 -16.36 6.59 -5.30
C SER A 40 -15.37 5.86 -4.37
N TRP A 41 -15.87 4.95 -3.54
CA TRP A 41 -15.07 4.22 -2.57
C TRP A 41 -14.83 2.76 -3.03
N ASP A 42 -13.57 2.36 -3.08
CA ASP A 42 -13.16 1.03 -3.48
C ASP A 42 -12.10 0.46 -2.54
N CYS A 43 -11.53 -0.70 -2.90
CA CYS A 43 -10.49 -1.34 -2.11
C CYS A 43 -9.21 -0.50 -1.99
N GLN A 44 -8.91 0.38 -2.96
CA GLN A 44 -7.74 1.25 -2.90
C GLN A 44 -7.98 2.39 -1.90
N SER A 45 -9.21 2.93 -1.88
CA SER A 45 -9.63 3.87 -0.83
C SER A 45 -9.49 3.24 0.56
N TRP A 46 -9.98 2.01 0.76
CA TRP A 46 -9.81 1.30 2.05
C TRP A 46 -8.34 1.15 2.47
N VAL A 47 -7.45 0.81 1.54
CA VAL A 47 -6.01 0.67 1.85
C VAL A 47 -5.41 2.02 2.27
N LEU A 48 -5.77 3.12 1.61
CA LEU A 48 -5.29 4.44 1.99
C LEU A 48 -5.80 4.85 3.38
N ASP A 49 -7.09 4.62 3.65
CA ASP A 49 -7.69 4.90 4.95
C ASP A 49 -7.02 4.06 6.06
N ALA A 50 -6.74 2.79 5.79
CA ALA A 50 -6.03 1.89 6.69
C ALA A 50 -4.59 2.36 6.99
N LEU A 51 -3.84 2.81 5.98
CA LEU A 51 -2.48 3.32 6.18
C LEU A 51 -2.46 4.61 6.98
N LEU A 52 -3.42 5.52 6.73
CA LEU A 52 -3.58 6.75 7.51
C LEU A 52 -3.91 6.42 8.97
N TYR A 53 -4.84 5.50 9.19
CA TYR A 53 -5.22 5.06 10.53
C TYR A 53 -4.06 4.42 11.31
N LEU A 54 -3.28 3.55 10.66
CA LEU A 54 -2.09 2.93 11.27
C LEU A 54 -1.02 3.96 11.64
N ARG A 55 -0.78 4.95 10.76
CA ARG A 55 0.18 6.04 11.03
C ARG A 55 -0.22 6.85 12.25
N GLU A 56 -1.51 7.08 12.46
CA GLU A 56 -2.02 7.84 13.61
C GLU A 56 -1.92 7.07 14.93
N LEU A 57 -2.06 5.74 14.89
CA LEU A 57 -2.04 4.91 16.09
C LEU A 57 -0.64 4.54 16.57
N THR A 58 0.34 4.43 15.67
CA THR A 58 1.68 3.96 16.04
C THR A 58 2.75 4.59 15.16
N GLU A 59 3.58 5.42 15.77
CA GLU A 59 4.77 5.97 15.11
C GLU A 59 5.71 4.86 14.65
N GLY A 60 6.24 4.98 13.44
CA GLY A 60 7.26 4.07 12.90
C GLY A 60 6.74 2.79 12.24
N VAL A 61 5.44 2.46 12.35
CA VAL A 61 4.87 1.28 11.66
C VAL A 61 4.68 1.52 10.17
N VAL A 62 4.25 2.75 9.81
CA VAL A 62 4.02 3.17 8.42
C VAL A 62 5.00 4.30 8.07
N THR A 63 5.49 4.33 6.83
CA THR A 63 6.37 5.42 6.35
C THR A 63 5.67 6.78 6.48
N GLU A 64 6.40 7.85 6.79
CA GLU A 64 5.80 9.18 7.00
C GLU A 64 5.01 9.70 5.79
N ASN A 65 5.47 9.39 4.57
CA ASN A 65 4.85 9.84 3.33
C ASN A 65 3.87 8.79 2.75
N ILE A 66 2.59 8.90 3.13
CA ILE A 66 1.48 8.07 2.61
C ILE A 66 0.42 8.86 1.84
N GLY A 67 0.77 10.05 1.34
CA GLY A 67 -0.13 10.80 0.46
C GLY A 67 -0.45 10.02 -0.81
N ARG A 68 -1.71 10.05 -1.26
CA ARG A 68 -2.19 9.33 -2.45
C ARG A 68 -1.28 9.55 -3.67
N ALA A 69 -0.90 10.80 -3.92
CA ALA A 69 -0.02 11.16 -5.03
C ALA A 69 1.38 10.54 -4.92
N HIS A 70 1.93 10.48 -3.69
CA HIS A 70 3.23 9.86 -3.43
C HIS A 70 3.16 8.35 -3.66
N ILE A 71 2.18 7.67 -3.07
CA ILE A 71 2.00 6.22 -3.24
C ILE A 71 1.82 5.88 -4.72
N GLN A 72 1.03 6.68 -5.45
CA GLN A 72 0.83 6.48 -6.87
C GLN A 72 2.12 6.64 -7.68
N ALA A 73 2.94 7.65 -7.36
CA ALA A 73 4.25 7.83 -7.99
C ALA A 73 5.16 6.62 -7.75
N GLN A 74 5.25 6.16 -6.49
CA GLN A 74 6.06 5.00 -6.13
C GLN A 74 5.62 3.71 -6.83
N MET A 75 4.31 3.47 -6.91
CA MET A 75 3.79 2.30 -7.63
C MET A 75 4.09 2.40 -9.14
N ASN A 76 3.92 3.57 -9.76
CA ASN A 76 4.26 3.76 -11.17
C ASN A 76 5.75 3.52 -11.43
N ASP A 77 6.63 4.01 -10.55
CA ASP A 77 8.06 3.78 -10.66
C ASP A 77 8.40 2.29 -10.58
N GLU A 78 7.73 1.57 -9.67
CA GLU A 78 7.88 0.12 -9.54
C GLU A 78 7.37 -0.63 -10.78
N TYR A 79 6.23 -0.23 -11.32
CA TYR A 79 5.72 -0.79 -12.57
C TYR A 79 6.70 -0.56 -13.73
N ASN A 80 7.31 0.63 -13.82
CA ASN A 80 8.32 0.92 -14.82
C ASN A 80 9.55 0.03 -14.65
N ARG A 81 10.03 -0.20 -13.42
CA ARG A 81 11.14 -1.13 -13.16
C ARG A 81 10.80 -2.53 -13.68
N TRP A 82 9.62 -3.05 -13.33
CA TRP A 82 9.15 -4.34 -13.84
C TRP A 82 9.07 -4.39 -15.38
N GLN A 83 8.56 -3.33 -16.03
CA GLN A 83 8.43 -3.28 -17.49
C GLN A 83 9.76 -3.23 -18.24
N TYR A 84 10.76 -2.54 -17.71
CA TYR A 84 12.03 -2.30 -18.41
C TYR A 84 13.18 -3.16 -17.88
N GLY A 85 12.90 -4.19 -17.07
CA GLY A 85 13.91 -5.11 -16.54
C GLY A 85 14.83 -4.48 -15.48
N GLY A 86 14.33 -3.47 -14.77
CA GLY A 86 14.99 -2.94 -13.57
C GLY A 86 14.67 -3.78 -12.34
N GLN A 87 15.46 -3.60 -11.28
CA GLN A 87 15.27 -4.35 -10.03
C GLN A 87 14.01 -3.89 -9.27
N THR A 88 13.05 -4.80 -9.15
CA THR A 88 11.76 -4.62 -8.46
C THR A 88 11.93 -4.54 -6.94
N ILE A 89 10.90 -4.05 -6.26
CA ILE A 89 10.86 -3.97 -4.80
C ILE A 89 10.87 -5.37 -4.16
N GLU A 90 10.26 -6.35 -4.82
CA GLU A 90 10.29 -7.75 -4.38
C GLU A 90 11.73 -8.28 -4.40
N GLU A 91 12.46 -8.09 -5.50
CA GLU A 91 13.87 -8.49 -5.64
C GLU A 91 14.79 -7.74 -4.65
N GLN A 92 14.46 -6.50 -4.29
CA GLN A 92 15.21 -5.75 -3.28
C GLN A 92 14.98 -6.26 -1.86
N LEU A 93 13.73 -6.60 -1.52
CA LEU A 93 13.36 -7.04 -0.17
C LEU A 93 13.64 -8.53 0.06
N PHE A 94 13.58 -9.33 -1.00
CA PHE A 94 13.73 -10.79 -0.96
C PHE A 94 14.75 -11.29 -2.00
N PRO A 95 16.01 -10.84 -1.94
CA PRO A 95 17.01 -11.11 -2.98
C PRO A 95 17.36 -12.60 -3.14
N SER A 96 17.06 -13.44 -2.15
CA SER A 96 17.28 -14.89 -2.21
C SER A 96 16.13 -15.68 -2.85
N GLN A 97 15.04 -15.01 -3.25
CA GLN A 97 13.87 -15.63 -3.88
C GLN A 97 13.66 -15.19 -5.34
N ALA A 98 14.57 -14.35 -5.86
CA ALA A 98 14.59 -13.84 -7.22
C ALA A 98 15.36 -14.75 -8.18
#